data_AF-A0A975HEN6-F1
#
_entry.id   AF-A0A975HEN6-F1
#
_cell.length_a   1.000
_cell.length_b   1.000
_cell.length_c   1.000
_cell.angle_alpha   90.00
_cell.angle_beta   90.00
_cell.angle_gamma   90.00
#
_symmetry.space_group_name_H-M   'P 1'
#
loop_
_entity.id
_entity.type
_entity.pdbx_description
1 polymer ?
#
loop_
_entity_poly.entity_id
_entity_poly.type
_entity_poly.pdbx_seq_one_letter_code
_entity_poly.pdbx_strand_id
1 'polypeptide(L)'
;MAKGFRGVGTRIGLVLLGLAAGMLATAPAGATIDPMHQFIVNGDFEQTTNGLGQLRRNTNVVGWTSQRDADHNYGYTYVLNSSTASSSGSPGESTLKLWGPGKGVNNGLSASPTGGNFIGADGAYHVGKLTQTITGLIVGQSYQLSFNYAGAQEYGYNGPSTDGWQFGFLGQDIDEQTAILNNVNHGFTGWQTQTFNFVATQASDTLYFLAMGTPAGQPPFSLLDSVSLTGPYVTAAPDVATWMTLVLGFGLIGSSLRRLGRRSQAMQFA
;
A
#
# COMPACT_ATOMS: atom_id res chain seq x y z
N MET A 1 0.89 91.36 -25.46
CA MET A 1 0.63 91.84 -24.08
C MET A 1 0.77 90.67 -23.13
N ALA A 2 1.74 90.77 -22.20
CA ALA A 2 1.93 90.02 -20.93
C ALA A 2 1.95 88.47 -20.96
N LYS A 3 2.77 87.75 -20.20
CA LYS A 3 3.99 87.95 -19.39
C LYS A 3 4.38 86.50 -19.00
N GLY A 4 5.67 86.15 -19.08
CA GLY A 4 6.15 84.85 -18.60
C GLY A 4 6.22 84.78 -17.07
N PHE A 5 6.29 83.55 -16.54
CA PHE A 5 7.08 83.25 -15.34
C PHE A 5 7.55 81.79 -15.34
N ARG A 6 8.81 81.62 -14.96
CA ARG A 6 9.56 80.36 -14.88
C ARG A 6 9.24 79.61 -13.58
N GLY A 7 9.24 78.28 -13.64
CA GLY A 7 9.32 77.39 -12.48
C GLY A 7 10.33 76.27 -12.76
N VAL A 8 11.32 76.15 -11.89
CA VAL A 8 12.52 75.30 -11.98
C VAL A 8 12.34 74.05 -11.09
N GLY A 9 12.92 72.92 -11.51
CA GLY A 9 13.26 71.75 -10.67
C GLY A 9 12.10 70.78 -10.41
N THR A 10 12.24 69.46 -10.37
CA THR A 10 13.42 68.58 -10.23
C THR A 10 12.99 67.19 -10.71
N ARG A 11 13.85 66.50 -11.48
CA ARG A 11 13.67 65.11 -11.89
C ARG A 11 13.87 64.18 -10.69
N ILE A 12 12.93 63.28 -10.42
CA ILE A 12 13.21 62.01 -9.75
C ILE A 12 12.45 60.93 -10.52
N GLY A 13 13.19 60.16 -11.32
CA GLY A 13 12.70 58.92 -11.88
C GLY A 13 12.77 57.84 -10.81
N LEU A 14 11.73 57.02 -10.72
CA LEU A 14 11.83 55.70 -10.11
C LEU A 14 11.52 54.66 -11.18
N VAL A 15 12.58 53.95 -11.54
CA VAL A 15 12.59 52.74 -12.36
C VAL A 15 11.92 51.63 -11.56
N LEU A 16 10.78 51.13 -12.03
CA LEU A 16 10.18 49.89 -11.56
C LEU A 16 10.84 48.73 -12.31
N LEU A 17 11.92 48.18 -11.73
CA LEU A 17 12.42 46.84 -12.05
C LEU A 17 12.40 46.03 -10.74
N GLY A 18 11.64 44.95 -10.72
CA GLY A 18 11.51 44.10 -9.53
C GLY A 18 10.92 42.73 -9.84
N LEU A 19 11.71 41.92 -10.55
CA LEU A 19 11.75 40.44 -10.55
C LEU A 19 10.46 39.68 -10.18
N ALA A 20 9.78 39.15 -11.19
CA ALA A 20 9.01 37.93 -11.04
C ALA A 20 9.98 36.77 -10.81
N ALA A 21 10.22 36.41 -9.55
CA ALA A 21 10.90 35.17 -9.19
C ALA A 21 9.98 34.00 -9.59
N GLY A 22 10.29 33.37 -10.72
CA GLY A 22 9.72 32.07 -11.04
C GLY A 22 10.11 31.11 -9.93
N MET A 23 9.12 30.55 -9.24
CA MET A 23 9.33 29.43 -8.33
C MET A 23 9.74 28.21 -9.16
N LEU A 24 11.03 28.09 -9.48
CA LEU A 24 11.59 26.77 -9.70
C LEU A 24 11.51 26.06 -8.36
N ALA A 25 10.60 25.09 -8.26
CA ALA A 25 10.67 24.09 -7.21
C ALA A 25 12.03 23.38 -7.38
N THR A 26 13.04 23.81 -6.65
CA THR A 26 14.30 23.09 -6.55
C THR A 26 13.97 21.76 -5.89
N ALA A 27 14.05 20.67 -6.65
CA ALA A 27 14.00 19.33 -6.08
C ALA A 27 15.00 19.29 -4.91
N PRO A 28 14.63 18.75 -3.74
CA PRO A 28 15.50 18.74 -2.58
C PRO A 28 16.83 18.09 -2.94
N ALA A 29 17.92 18.82 -2.74
CA ALA A 29 19.27 18.31 -2.96
C ALA A 29 19.48 17.10 -2.05
N GLY A 30 19.60 15.90 -2.63
CA GLY A 30 19.86 14.65 -1.91
C GLY A 30 18.85 13.52 -2.09
N ALA A 31 17.82 13.64 -2.95
CA ALA A 31 16.92 12.53 -3.23
C ALA A 31 17.69 11.30 -3.77
N THR A 32 17.53 10.15 -3.11
CA THR A 32 18.09 8.87 -3.56
C THR A 32 16.99 7.97 -4.11
N ILE A 33 17.29 7.22 -5.17
CA ILE A 33 16.38 6.21 -5.71
C ILE A 33 16.70 4.87 -5.05
N ASP A 34 15.73 4.31 -4.32
CA ASP A 34 15.73 2.91 -3.92
C ASP A 34 15.17 2.07 -5.08
N PRO A 35 15.97 1.20 -5.73
CA PRO A 35 15.51 0.44 -6.89
C PRO A 35 14.53 -0.69 -6.56
N MET A 36 14.40 -1.10 -5.28
CA MET A 36 13.60 -2.28 -4.87
C MET A 36 12.74 -2.00 -3.64
N HIS A 37 12.09 -0.84 -3.60
CA HIS A 37 11.19 -0.47 -2.52
C HIS A 37 9.96 -1.38 -2.48
N GLN A 38 9.56 -1.86 -1.30
CA GLN A 38 8.30 -2.57 -1.08
C GLN A 38 7.15 -1.59 -0.86
N PHE A 39 6.16 -1.64 -1.74
CA PHE A 39 4.97 -0.77 -1.68
C PHE A 39 3.81 -1.40 -0.92
N ILE A 40 3.77 -2.73 -0.81
CA ILE A 40 2.67 -3.42 -0.11
C ILE A 40 2.87 -3.32 1.40
N VAL A 41 1.81 -2.89 2.07
CA VAL A 41 1.68 -3.00 3.52
C VAL A 41 0.97 -4.31 3.84
N ASN A 42 1.56 -5.12 4.73
CA ASN A 42 0.94 -6.33 5.30
C ASN A 42 0.42 -7.29 4.21
N GLY A 43 1.28 -7.59 3.23
CA GLY A 43 0.97 -8.50 2.13
C GLY A 43 0.99 -9.99 2.53
N ASP A 44 1.52 -10.29 3.71
CA ASP A 44 1.46 -11.58 4.41
C ASP A 44 0.24 -11.70 5.34
N PHE A 45 -0.57 -10.64 5.45
CA PHE A 45 -1.85 -10.64 6.16
C PHE A 45 -1.79 -11.00 7.66
N GLU A 46 -0.62 -10.90 8.29
CA GLU A 46 -0.43 -11.21 9.70
C GLU A 46 -1.03 -10.16 10.63
N GLN A 47 -1.06 -8.90 10.19
CA GLN A 47 -1.58 -7.80 10.98
C GLN A 47 -3.10 -7.66 10.76
N THR A 48 -3.85 -8.03 11.80
CA THR A 48 -5.32 -7.97 11.80
C THR A 48 -5.83 -7.16 12.98
N THR A 49 -7.04 -6.62 12.88
CA THR A 49 -7.64 -5.84 13.98
C THR A 49 -8.15 -6.73 15.10
N ASN A 50 -8.51 -7.99 14.82
CA ASN A 50 -9.09 -8.91 15.79
C ASN A 50 -8.83 -10.39 15.44
N GLY A 51 -7.59 -10.74 15.10
CA GLY A 51 -7.22 -12.11 14.71
C GLY A 51 -7.95 -12.59 13.46
N LEU A 52 -8.20 -13.90 13.40
CA LEU A 52 -8.92 -14.54 12.29
C LEU A 52 -10.38 -14.07 12.24
N GLY A 53 -10.92 -13.98 11.03
CA GLY A 53 -12.35 -13.82 10.85
C GLY A 53 -12.74 -13.34 9.46
N GLN A 54 -14.05 -13.25 9.23
CA GLN A 54 -14.60 -12.58 8.06
C GLN A 54 -14.25 -11.09 8.09
N LEU A 55 -13.74 -10.59 6.97
CA LEU A 55 -13.42 -9.18 6.79
C LEU A 55 -14.68 -8.32 6.92
N ARG A 56 -14.55 -7.11 7.46
CA ARG A 56 -15.64 -6.13 7.67
C ARG A 56 -16.74 -6.57 8.64
N ARG A 57 -16.68 -7.80 9.18
CA ARG A 57 -17.61 -8.32 10.18
C ARG A 57 -16.92 -8.62 11.51
N ASN A 58 -15.88 -9.44 11.47
CA ASN A 58 -15.19 -9.95 12.66
C ASN A 58 -13.81 -9.33 12.84
N THR A 59 -13.10 -9.13 11.72
CA THR A 59 -11.75 -8.59 11.68
C THR A 59 -11.56 -7.72 10.43
N ASN A 60 -10.46 -7.00 10.36
CA ASN A 60 -9.94 -6.39 9.15
C ASN A 60 -8.44 -6.65 9.10
N VAL A 61 -7.89 -6.60 7.90
CA VAL A 61 -6.46 -6.74 7.65
C VAL A 61 -5.88 -5.35 7.48
N VAL A 62 -4.83 -5.03 8.24
CA VAL A 62 -4.22 -3.70 8.23
C VAL A 62 -3.71 -3.38 6.83
N GLY A 63 -4.00 -2.17 6.33
CA GLY A 63 -3.61 -1.74 4.98
C GLY A 63 -4.51 -2.22 3.85
N TRP A 64 -5.48 -3.10 4.13
CA TRP A 64 -6.36 -3.67 3.10
C TRP A 64 -7.83 -3.35 3.36
N THR A 65 -8.60 -3.25 2.28
CA THR A 65 -10.04 -2.96 2.31
C THR A 65 -10.78 -3.99 1.49
N SER A 66 -11.67 -4.74 2.15
CA SER A 66 -12.70 -5.51 1.45
C SER A 66 -13.84 -4.57 1.03
N GLN A 67 -14.15 -4.58 -0.27
CA GLN A 67 -15.21 -3.81 -0.92
C GLN A 67 -16.51 -4.60 -0.99
N ARG A 68 -17.59 -3.90 -1.35
CA ARG A 68 -18.88 -4.53 -1.62
C ARG A 68 -18.93 -5.10 -3.04
N ASP A 69 -19.71 -6.16 -3.24
CA ASP A 69 -20.09 -6.69 -4.55
C ASP A 69 -21.12 -5.78 -5.25
N ALA A 70 -21.58 -6.18 -6.43
CA ALA A 70 -22.57 -5.44 -7.21
C ALA A 70 -23.94 -5.32 -6.50
N ASP A 71 -24.26 -6.29 -5.63
CA ASP A 71 -25.50 -6.35 -4.85
C ASP A 71 -25.36 -5.65 -3.49
N HIS A 72 -24.28 -4.89 -3.29
CA HIS A 72 -23.97 -4.13 -2.07
C HIS A 72 -23.70 -5.00 -0.83
N ASN A 73 -23.35 -6.27 -0.98
CA ASN A 73 -22.91 -7.13 0.12
C ASN A 73 -21.39 -7.03 0.28
N TYR A 74 -20.87 -7.11 1.50
CA TYR A 74 -19.42 -7.20 1.69
C TYR A 74 -18.90 -8.53 1.16
N GLY A 75 -17.68 -8.51 0.62
CA GLY A 75 -17.03 -9.70 0.10
C GLY A 75 -17.09 -10.88 1.11
N TYR A 76 -17.42 -12.09 0.64
CA TYR A 76 -17.33 -13.30 1.46
C TYR A 76 -15.85 -13.72 1.58
N THR A 77 -15.10 -12.89 2.30
CA THR A 77 -13.65 -12.92 2.41
C THR A 77 -13.24 -13.06 3.87
N TYR A 78 -12.32 -13.97 4.14
CA TYR A 78 -11.89 -14.35 5.48
C TYR A 78 -10.38 -14.31 5.60
N VAL A 79 -9.90 -13.93 6.79
CA VAL A 79 -8.56 -14.27 7.23
C VAL A 79 -8.59 -15.70 7.79
N LEU A 80 -7.77 -16.56 7.21
CA LEU A 80 -7.60 -17.96 7.57
C LEU A 80 -6.17 -18.19 8.03
N ASN A 81 -5.91 -19.32 8.67
CA ASN A 81 -4.56 -19.76 9.03
C ASN A 81 -4.48 -21.27 8.86
N SER A 82 -3.38 -21.77 8.28
CA SER A 82 -3.28 -23.18 7.89
C SER A 82 -3.43 -24.16 9.06
N SER A 83 -3.02 -23.74 10.27
CA SER A 83 -3.16 -24.53 11.50
C SER A 83 -4.61 -24.75 11.94
N THR A 84 -5.52 -23.87 11.54
CA THR A 84 -6.93 -23.87 11.97
C THR A 84 -7.93 -24.01 10.82
N ALA A 85 -7.52 -23.74 9.59
CA ALA A 85 -8.41 -23.64 8.42
C ALA A 85 -9.24 -24.91 8.20
N SER A 86 -8.68 -26.10 8.46
CA SER A 86 -9.43 -27.36 8.34
C SER A 86 -9.99 -27.91 9.67
N SER A 87 -9.75 -27.26 10.80
CA SER A 87 -10.14 -27.75 12.13
C SER A 87 -11.17 -26.83 12.79
N SER A 88 -10.71 -25.86 13.57
CA SER A 88 -11.54 -24.87 14.27
C SER A 88 -12.14 -23.83 13.32
N GLY A 89 -11.46 -23.52 12.22
CA GLY A 89 -11.89 -22.55 11.23
C GLY A 89 -11.71 -21.09 11.67
N SER A 90 -12.31 -20.19 10.89
CA SER A 90 -12.30 -18.73 11.11
C SER A 90 -13.72 -18.22 11.34
N PRO A 91 -13.95 -17.36 12.37
CA PRO A 91 -15.29 -16.88 12.69
C PRO A 91 -15.83 -15.92 11.63
N GLY A 92 -17.13 -15.97 11.36
CA GLY A 92 -17.79 -15.13 10.36
C GLY A 92 -19.30 -15.12 10.55
N GLU A 93 -20.03 -14.95 9.44
CA GLU A 93 -21.45 -15.30 9.38
C GLU A 93 -21.71 -16.74 9.82
N SER A 94 -20.95 -17.64 9.24
CA SER A 94 -20.70 -18.98 9.72
C SER A 94 -19.20 -19.10 10.05
N THR A 95 -18.85 -20.06 10.90
CA THR A 95 -17.45 -20.42 11.10
C THR A 95 -16.94 -21.13 9.85
N LEU A 96 -16.19 -20.40 9.03
CA LEU A 96 -15.62 -20.92 7.79
C LEU A 96 -14.54 -21.94 8.09
N LYS A 97 -14.63 -23.10 7.45
CA LYS A 97 -13.61 -24.15 7.46
C LYS A 97 -13.39 -24.61 6.02
N LEU A 98 -12.17 -24.96 5.69
CA LEU A 98 -11.82 -25.62 4.43
C LEU A 98 -11.78 -27.13 4.62
N TRP A 99 -12.02 -27.89 3.55
CA TRP A 99 -11.65 -29.29 3.51
C TRP A 99 -10.15 -29.46 3.75
N GLY A 100 -9.78 -30.48 4.53
CA GLY A 100 -8.39 -30.80 4.81
C GLY A 100 -8.21 -31.76 5.98
N PRO A 101 -6.97 -31.91 6.49
CA PRO A 101 -6.64 -32.95 7.47
C PRO A 101 -7.46 -32.88 8.76
N GLY A 102 -7.83 -31.68 9.22
CA GLY A 102 -8.71 -31.48 10.38
C GLY A 102 -10.14 -32.01 10.20
N LYS A 103 -10.52 -32.40 8.97
CA LYS A 103 -11.80 -33.03 8.59
C LYS A 103 -11.65 -34.47 8.09
N GLY A 104 -10.50 -35.09 8.30
CA GLY A 104 -10.25 -36.48 7.90
C GLY A 104 -9.94 -36.66 6.42
N VAL A 105 -9.69 -35.58 5.68
CA VAL A 105 -9.27 -35.63 4.27
C VAL A 105 -7.82 -35.18 4.16
N ASN A 106 -6.91 -36.06 3.79
CA ASN A 106 -5.52 -35.67 3.53
C ASN A 106 -5.36 -35.14 2.10
N ASN A 107 -5.77 -33.89 1.87
CA ASN A 107 -5.71 -33.22 0.56
C ASN A 107 -4.44 -32.39 0.33
N GLY A 108 -3.47 -32.45 1.25
CA GLY A 108 -2.24 -31.67 1.15
C GLY A 108 -2.36 -30.19 1.54
N LEU A 109 -3.49 -29.75 2.13
CA LEU A 109 -3.62 -28.39 2.66
C LEU A 109 -2.45 -28.05 3.59
N SER A 110 -1.72 -27.01 3.23
CA SER A 110 -0.48 -26.60 3.88
C SER A 110 -0.41 -25.09 4.06
N ALA A 111 0.55 -24.64 4.88
CA ALA A 111 0.88 -23.24 4.99
C ALA A 111 1.32 -22.67 3.63
N SER A 112 1.03 -21.40 3.39
CA SER A 112 1.61 -20.62 2.30
C SER A 112 3.14 -20.55 2.42
N PRO A 113 3.86 -20.11 1.37
CA PRO A 113 5.31 -19.96 1.45
C PRO A 113 5.82 -19.02 2.55
N THR A 114 5.05 -17.99 2.91
CA THR A 114 5.33 -17.08 4.04
C THR A 114 4.87 -17.63 5.38
N GLY A 115 3.96 -18.62 5.36
CA GLY A 115 3.37 -19.19 6.56
C GLY A 115 2.25 -18.33 7.12
N GLY A 116 1.76 -18.72 8.31
CA GLY A 116 0.80 -17.91 9.05
C GLY A 116 -0.58 -17.78 8.41
N ASN A 117 -1.07 -16.55 8.38
CA ASN A 117 -2.38 -16.15 7.90
C ASN A 117 -2.39 -16.03 6.38
N PHE A 118 -3.57 -16.23 5.80
CA PHE A 118 -3.82 -15.96 4.39
C PHE A 118 -5.26 -15.54 4.19
N ILE A 119 -5.55 -14.95 3.03
CA ILE A 119 -6.92 -14.62 2.63
C ILE A 119 -7.55 -15.82 1.95
N GLY A 120 -8.80 -16.13 2.30
CA GLY A 120 -9.68 -16.96 1.50
C GLY A 120 -10.93 -16.18 1.12
N ALA A 121 -11.32 -16.22 -0.15
CA ALA A 121 -12.52 -15.56 -0.65
C ALA A 121 -13.33 -16.49 -1.55
N ASP A 122 -14.65 -16.47 -1.39
CA ASP A 122 -15.54 -17.22 -2.28
C ASP A 122 -15.63 -16.52 -3.65
N GLY A 123 -15.27 -17.26 -4.69
CA GLY A 123 -15.25 -16.77 -6.08
C GLY A 123 -16.62 -16.76 -6.77
N ALA A 124 -17.68 -17.20 -6.10
CA ALA A 124 -19.03 -17.35 -6.62
C ALA A 124 -20.14 -16.88 -5.65
N TYR A 125 -19.79 -16.40 -4.44
CA TYR A 125 -20.72 -15.86 -3.45
C TYR A 125 -20.19 -14.57 -2.81
N HIS A 126 -20.98 -13.49 -2.88
CA HIS A 126 -20.59 -12.13 -2.50
C HIS A 126 -19.17 -11.77 -2.94
N VAL A 127 -18.97 -11.64 -4.24
CA VAL A 127 -17.64 -11.48 -4.84
C VAL A 127 -17.23 -10.00 -4.79
N GLY A 128 -16.56 -9.62 -3.70
CA GLY A 128 -16.05 -8.26 -3.46
C GLY A 128 -14.54 -8.15 -3.66
N LYS A 129 -14.05 -6.99 -4.13
CA LYS A 129 -12.61 -6.73 -4.28
C LYS A 129 -11.93 -6.57 -2.92
N LEU A 130 -10.73 -7.13 -2.79
CA LEU A 130 -9.77 -6.78 -1.74
C LEU A 130 -8.78 -5.77 -2.32
N THR A 131 -8.68 -4.58 -1.71
CA THR A 131 -7.94 -3.45 -2.29
C THR A 131 -6.94 -2.81 -1.34
N GLN A 132 -5.85 -2.29 -1.89
CA GLN A 132 -4.90 -1.43 -1.20
C GLN A 132 -4.52 -0.23 -2.09
N THR A 133 -4.52 0.98 -1.52
CA THR A 133 -4.03 2.16 -2.22
C THR A 133 -2.51 2.19 -2.18
N ILE A 134 -1.90 2.28 -3.35
CA ILE A 134 -0.46 2.38 -3.57
C ILE A 134 -0.13 3.84 -3.89
N THR A 135 0.90 4.37 -3.25
CA THR A 135 1.36 5.76 -3.42
C THR A 135 2.86 5.81 -3.64
N GLY A 136 3.34 6.83 -4.36
CA GLY A 136 4.77 7.05 -4.55
C GLY A 136 5.37 6.27 -5.71
N LEU A 137 4.53 5.77 -6.61
CA LEU A 137 4.99 5.23 -7.89
C LEU A 137 5.61 6.36 -8.72
N ILE A 138 6.64 6.02 -9.50
CA ILE A 138 7.31 6.91 -10.43
C ILE A 138 6.80 6.58 -11.83
N VAL A 139 6.07 7.52 -12.43
CA VAL A 139 5.52 7.35 -13.78
C VAL A 139 6.63 7.03 -14.79
N GLY A 140 6.40 6.01 -15.61
CA GLY A 140 7.36 5.51 -16.60
C GLY A 140 8.37 4.49 -16.07
N GLN A 141 8.36 4.17 -14.77
CA GLN A 141 9.21 3.11 -14.19
C GLN A 141 8.49 1.76 -14.16
N SER A 142 9.29 0.69 -14.22
CA SER A 142 8.80 -0.69 -14.13
C SER A 142 8.70 -1.14 -12.68
N TYR A 143 7.62 -1.86 -12.38
CA TYR A 143 7.33 -2.46 -11.09
C TYR A 143 7.02 -3.95 -11.27
N GLN A 144 7.27 -4.74 -10.22
CA GLN A 144 6.94 -6.15 -10.17
C GLN A 144 5.96 -6.42 -9.03
N LEU A 145 4.76 -6.85 -9.39
CA LEU A 145 3.78 -7.44 -8.49
C LEU A 145 4.02 -8.96 -8.42
N SER A 146 4.11 -9.52 -7.23
CA SER A 146 4.10 -10.96 -7.01
C SER A 146 3.22 -11.35 -5.83
N PHE A 147 2.64 -12.55 -5.89
CA PHE A 147 1.79 -13.09 -4.83
C PHE A 147 1.65 -14.61 -4.96
N ASN A 148 1.26 -15.25 -3.87
CA ASN A 148 0.90 -16.66 -3.84
C ASN A 148 -0.61 -16.84 -3.89
N TYR A 149 -1.06 -17.85 -4.64
CA TYR A 149 -2.47 -18.21 -4.72
C TYR A 149 -2.69 -19.72 -4.78
N ALA A 150 -3.87 -20.16 -4.37
CA ALA A 150 -4.30 -21.55 -4.45
C ALA A 150 -5.83 -21.63 -4.51
N GLY A 151 -6.36 -22.80 -4.82
CA GLY A 151 -7.77 -23.16 -4.68
C GLY A 151 -7.98 -24.12 -3.52
N ALA A 152 -9.09 -23.95 -2.82
CA ALA A 152 -9.59 -24.83 -1.78
C ALA A 152 -11.12 -24.92 -1.86
N GLN A 153 -11.71 -25.76 -1.03
CA GLN A 153 -13.16 -25.90 -0.96
C GLN A 153 -13.65 -25.74 0.47
N GLU A 154 -14.76 -25.03 0.66
CA GLU A 154 -15.42 -24.93 1.96
C GLU A 154 -15.91 -26.31 2.45
N TYR A 155 -15.68 -26.59 3.73
CA TYR A 155 -16.14 -27.79 4.39
C TYR A 155 -17.67 -27.83 4.47
N GLY A 156 -18.25 -29.00 4.18
CA GLY A 156 -19.71 -29.22 4.17
C GLY A 156 -20.30 -29.19 2.76
N TYR A 157 -19.52 -28.74 1.77
CA TYR A 157 -19.88 -28.78 0.36
C TYR A 157 -19.09 -29.86 -0.39
N ASN A 158 -19.64 -30.31 -1.51
CA ASN A 158 -19.07 -31.39 -2.32
C ASN A 158 -19.17 -31.01 -3.80
N GLY A 159 -18.32 -31.63 -4.60
CA GLY A 159 -18.16 -31.40 -6.05
C GLY A 159 -16.78 -30.80 -6.36
N PRO A 160 -16.27 -30.98 -7.59
CA PRO A 160 -15.10 -30.24 -8.04
C PRO A 160 -15.43 -28.75 -8.18
N SER A 161 -14.42 -27.90 -8.00
CA SER A 161 -14.52 -26.46 -8.17
C SER A 161 -13.39 -25.92 -9.04
N THR A 162 -13.48 -24.63 -9.38
CA THR A 162 -12.38 -23.88 -9.97
C THR A 162 -12.09 -22.64 -9.15
N ASP A 163 -10.83 -22.22 -9.08
CA ASP A 163 -10.37 -21.11 -8.25
C ASP A 163 -9.35 -20.24 -8.99
N GLY A 164 -9.31 -18.95 -8.70
CA GLY A 164 -8.37 -18.01 -9.31
C GLY A 164 -8.59 -16.57 -8.85
N TRP A 165 -7.78 -15.65 -9.37
CA TRP A 165 -7.88 -14.23 -9.04
C TRP A 165 -7.82 -13.36 -10.29
N GLN A 166 -8.76 -12.42 -10.39
CA GLN A 166 -8.62 -11.24 -11.23
C GLN A 166 -7.92 -10.16 -10.41
N PHE A 167 -6.93 -9.48 -10.97
CA PHE A 167 -6.12 -8.51 -10.24
C PHE A 167 -5.66 -7.38 -11.15
N GLY A 168 -5.31 -6.24 -10.55
CA GLY A 168 -4.81 -5.12 -11.33
C GLY A 168 -4.91 -3.80 -10.60
N PHE A 169 -4.93 -2.73 -11.37
CA PHE A 169 -4.91 -1.36 -10.85
C PHE A 169 -6.05 -0.57 -11.48
N LEU A 170 -6.95 -0.04 -10.64
CA LEU A 170 -8.22 0.53 -11.09
C LEU A 170 -8.05 1.76 -11.99
N GLY A 171 -7.00 2.56 -11.82
CA GLY A 171 -6.76 3.77 -12.59
C GLY A 171 -5.83 3.58 -13.79
N GLN A 172 -5.10 2.48 -13.88
CA GLN A 172 -4.07 2.25 -14.90
C GLN A 172 -4.52 1.33 -16.05
N ASP A 173 -5.82 1.01 -16.13
CA ASP A 173 -6.40 0.05 -17.09
C ASP A 173 -5.69 -1.32 -17.10
N ILE A 174 -5.14 -1.70 -15.94
CA ILE A 174 -4.54 -3.03 -15.73
C ILE A 174 -5.62 -3.91 -15.13
N ASP A 175 -6.00 -4.95 -15.86
CA ASP A 175 -6.98 -5.96 -15.47
C ASP A 175 -6.56 -7.33 -15.98
N GLU A 176 -5.85 -8.06 -15.13
CA GLU A 176 -5.23 -9.34 -15.43
C GLU A 176 -5.88 -10.46 -14.63
N GLN A 177 -5.56 -11.70 -14.98
CA GLN A 177 -6.03 -12.88 -14.25
C GLN A 177 -4.93 -13.91 -14.07
N THR A 178 -4.98 -14.64 -12.96
CA THR A 178 -4.16 -15.83 -12.77
C THR A 178 -4.63 -16.96 -13.69
N ALA A 179 -3.84 -18.03 -13.79
CA ALA A 179 -4.37 -19.29 -14.31
C ALA A 179 -5.54 -19.75 -13.43
N ILE A 180 -6.56 -20.33 -14.07
CA ILE A 180 -7.67 -20.99 -13.36
C ILE A 180 -7.20 -22.36 -12.89
N LEU A 181 -7.33 -22.60 -11.59
CA LEU A 181 -6.98 -23.86 -10.96
C LEU A 181 -8.21 -24.76 -10.91
N ASN A 182 -8.07 -26.01 -11.33
CA ASN A 182 -9.10 -27.02 -11.15
C ASN A 182 -8.89 -27.69 -9.80
N ASN A 183 -9.84 -27.53 -8.89
CA ASN A 183 -9.80 -28.17 -7.58
C ASN A 183 -10.73 -29.38 -7.58
N VAL A 184 -10.18 -30.53 -7.21
CA VAL A 184 -10.98 -31.75 -7.08
C VAL A 184 -11.92 -31.65 -5.88
N ASN A 185 -12.94 -32.51 -5.82
CA ASN A 185 -13.81 -32.61 -4.66
C ASN A 185 -12.98 -32.79 -3.37
N HIS A 186 -13.25 -31.93 -2.38
CA HIS A 186 -12.55 -31.84 -1.08
C HIS A 186 -11.06 -31.46 -1.19
N GLY A 187 -10.65 -30.93 -2.34
CA GLY A 187 -9.27 -30.71 -2.68
C GLY A 187 -8.66 -29.41 -2.16
N PHE A 188 -7.34 -29.37 -2.29
CA PHE A 188 -6.51 -28.19 -2.24
C PHE A 188 -5.53 -28.28 -3.41
N THR A 189 -5.38 -27.21 -4.17
CA THR A 189 -4.63 -27.25 -5.44
C THR A 189 -3.12 -27.18 -5.26
N GLY A 190 -2.64 -26.88 -4.04
CA GLY A 190 -1.27 -26.44 -3.82
C GLY A 190 -1.07 -24.96 -4.13
N TRP A 191 -0.13 -24.34 -3.41
CA TRP A 191 0.26 -22.95 -3.63
C TRP A 191 1.02 -22.77 -4.95
N GLN A 192 0.60 -21.78 -5.71
CA GLN A 192 1.24 -21.28 -6.93
C GLN A 192 1.78 -19.87 -6.68
N THR A 193 2.68 -19.40 -7.55
CA THR A 193 3.17 -18.01 -7.52
C THR A 193 2.78 -17.32 -8.81
N GLN A 194 2.17 -16.13 -8.71
CA GLN A 194 1.98 -15.22 -9.83
C GLN A 194 3.02 -14.10 -9.75
N THR A 195 3.59 -13.74 -10.89
CA THR A 195 4.42 -12.54 -11.06
C THR A 195 3.92 -11.76 -12.26
N PHE A 196 3.81 -10.44 -12.12
CA PHE A 196 3.36 -9.53 -13.16
C PHE A 196 4.21 -8.26 -13.14
N ASN A 197 4.76 -7.88 -14.29
CA ASN A 197 5.54 -6.65 -14.43
C ASN A 197 4.70 -5.61 -15.18
N PHE A 198 4.69 -4.37 -14.70
CA PHE A 198 4.00 -3.26 -15.37
C PHE A 198 4.81 -1.98 -15.29
N VAL A 199 4.48 -1.01 -16.15
CA VAL A 199 5.03 0.34 -16.12
C VAL A 199 3.99 1.28 -15.51
N ALA A 200 4.36 2.01 -14.47
CA ALA A 200 3.41 2.91 -13.82
C ALA A 200 3.02 4.08 -14.74
N THR A 201 1.72 4.33 -14.92
CA THR A 201 1.23 5.51 -15.65
C THR A 201 0.72 6.61 -14.72
N GLN A 202 0.63 6.32 -13.41
CA GLN A 202 0.22 7.24 -12.36
C GLN A 202 1.11 7.10 -11.12
N ALA A 203 1.20 8.16 -10.31
CA ALA A 203 2.01 8.16 -9.07
C ALA A 203 1.29 7.52 -7.87
N SER A 204 -0.02 7.33 -7.96
CA SER A 204 -0.84 6.63 -6.99
C SER A 204 -1.99 5.92 -7.69
N ASP A 205 -2.33 4.72 -7.23
CA ASP A 205 -3.45 3.95 -7.75
C ASP A 205 -3.93 2.92 -6.71
N THR A 206 -5.05 2.26 -6.97
CA THR A 206 -5.62 1.21 -6.13
C THR A 206 -5.39 -0.16 -6.75
N LEU A 207 -4.53 -0.95 -6.10
CA LEU A 207 -4.37 -2.37 -6.37
C LEU A 207 -5.65 -3.10 -5.91
N TYR A 208 -6.12 -4.05 -6.71
CA TYR A 208 -7.22 -4.93 -6.33
C TYR A 208 -6.93 -6.40 -6.64
N PHE A 209 -7.61 -7.25 -5.86
CA PHE A 209 -7.78 -8.68 -6.10
C PHE A 209 -9.28 -8.99 -5.99
N LEU A 210 -9.82 -9.71 -6.97
CA LEU A 210 -11.19 -10.20 -7.00
C LEU A 210 -11.14 -11.71 -7.18
N ALA A 211 -11.71 -12.45 -6.23
CA ALA A 211 -11.75 -13.91 -6.31
C ALA A 211 -12.60 -14.35 -7.50
N MET A 212 -12.18 -15.43 -8.15
CA MET A 212 -12.90 -16.06 -9.23
C MET A 212 -13.12 -17.52 -8.88
N GLY A 213 -14.31 -18.06 -9.17
CA GLY A 213 -14.52 -19.48 -9.00
C GLY A 213 -15.86 -19.99 -9.48
N THR A 214 -15.94 -21.31 -9.65
CA THR A 214 -17.15 -22.03 -10.03
C THR A 214 -17.21 -23.38 -9.31
N PRO A 215 -18.39 -24.02 -9.22
CA PRO A 215 -19.72 -23.48 -9.52
C PRO A 215 -20.30 -22.68 -8.35
N ALA A 216 -21.30 -21.84 -8.64
CA ALA A 216 -22.09 -21.20 -7.59
C ALA A 216 -22.83 -22.27 -6.75
N GLY A 217 -22.94 -22.02 -5.44
CA GLY A 217 -23.58 -22.95 -4.49
C GLY A 217 -22.71 -24.14 -4.06
N GLN A 218 -21.47 -24.25 -4.54
CA GLN A 218 -20.45 -25.18 -4.03
C GLN A 218 -19.16 -24.39 -3.77
N PRO A 219 -19.13 -23.57 -2.70
CA PRO A 219 -18.16 -22.50 -2.47
C PRO A 219 -16.72 -22.84 -2.88
N PRO A 220 -16.27 -22.35 -4.05
CA PRO A 220 -14.85 -22.31 -4.40
C PRO A 220 -14.15 -21.30 -3.49
N PHE A 221 -13.03 -21.66 -2.89
CA PHE A 221 -12.25 -20.72 -2.08
C PHE A 221 -10.91 -20.43 -2.73
N SER A 222 -10.82 -19.25 -3.35
CA SER A 222 -9.57 -18.71 -3.85
C SER A 222 -8.75 -18.17 -2.68
N LEU A 223 -7.53 -18.67 -2.56
CA LEU A 223 -6.60 -18.33 -1.50
C LEU A 223 -5.55 -17.34 -2.01
N LEU A 224 -5.14 -16.39 -1.19
CA LEU A 224 -4.15 -15.36 -1.51
C LEU A 224 -3.22 -15.12 -0.32
N ASP A 225 -1.92 -15.04 -0.58
CA ASP A 225 -0.89 -14.68 0.39
C ASP A 225 0.36 -14.07 -0.27
N SER A 226 1.33 -13.62 0.54
CA SER A 226 2.65 -13.15 0.11
C SER A 226 2.63 -12.01 -0.91
N VAL A 227 1.66 -11.09 -0.82
CA VAL A 227 1.54 -10.01 -1.81
C VAL A 227 2.71 -9.04 -1.67
N SER A 228 3.41 -8.81 -2.78
CA SER A 228 4.59 -7.95 -2.85
C SER A 228 4.55 -7.10 -4.11
N LEU A 229 4.86 -5.82 -3.97
CA LEU A 229 5.00 -4.90 -5.09
C LEU A 229 6.32 -4.18 -4.91
N THR A 230 7.27 -4.45 -5.81
CA THR A 230 8.61 -3.87 -5.71
C THR A 230 8.97 -3.04 -6.93
N GLY A 231 9.74 -1.99 -6.71
CA GLY A 231 10.32 -1.20 -7.78
C GLY A 231 10.93 0.12 -7.29
N PRO A 232 11.29 1.02 -8.23
CA PRO A 232 11.93 2.27 -7.91
C PRO A 232 11.06 3.20 -7.05
N TYR A 233 11.65 3.78 -6.00
CA TYR A 233 11.03 4.77 -5.13
C TYR A 233 12.01 5.91 -4.82
N VAL A 234 11.50 7.13 -4.63
CA VAL A 234 12.31 8.28 -4.25
C VAL A 234 12.26 8.45 -2.73
N THR A 235 13.36 8.18 -2.04
CA THR A 235 13.51 8.59 -0.64
C THR A 235 14.08 10.00 -0.59
N ALA A 236 13.36 10.91 0.08
CA ALA A 236 13.94 12.20 0.43
C ALA A 236 15.05 11.97 1.45
N ALA A 237 16.28 12.37 1.13
CA ALA A 237 17.31 12.44 2.16
C ALA A 237 16.90 13.43 3.25
N PRO A 238 17.35 13.23 4.51
CA PRO A 238 17.28 14.27 5.52
C PRO A 238 17.97 15.51 4.94
N ASP A 239 17.21 16.59 4.81
CA ASP A 239 17.69 17.84 4.25
C ASP A 239 18.94 18.30 5.02
N VAL A 240 20.11 18.26 4.38
CA VAL A 240 21.38 18.74 4.95
C VAL A 240 21.29 20.23 5.29
N ALA A 241 20.45 21.01 4.59
CA ALA A 241 20.15 22.40 4.92
C ALA A 241 19.32 22.54 6.21
N THR A 242 18.49 21.57 6.60
CA THR A 242 17.81 21.55 7.91
C THR A 242 18.85 21.38 9.02
N TRP A 243 19.82 20.48 8.83
CA TRP A 243 20.94 20.35 9.75
C TRP A 243 21.85 21.57 9.76
N MET A 244 22.14 22.17 8.59
CA MET A 244 22.97 23.38 8.51
C MET A 244 22.27 24.59 9.12
N THR A 245 20.97 24.77 8.94
CA THR A 245 20.22 25.86 9.57
C THR A 245 20.11 25.67 11.08
N LEU A 246 19.97 24.43 11.55
CA LEU A 246 20.03 24.11 12.97
C LEU A 246 21.41 24.42 13.57
N VAL A 247 22.49 23.97 12.92
CA VAL A 247 23.88 24.25 13.34
C VAL A 247 24.21 25.73 13.27
N LEU A 248 23.78 26.44 12.22
CA LEU A 248 23.96 27.89 12.09
C LEU A 248 23.15 28.64 13.15
N GLY A 249 21.90 28.24 13.39
CA GLY A 249 21.03 28.81 14.42
C GLY A 249 21.63 28.67 15.82
N PHE A 250 22.07 27.46 16.18
CA PHE A 250 22.74 27.22 17.46
C PHE A 250 24.13 27.87 17.54
N GLY A 251 24.86 27.93 16.43
CA GLY A 251 26.15 28.62 16.35
C GLY A 251 26.02 30.12 16.60
N LEU A 252 25.00 30.77 16.04
CA LEU A 252 24.71 32.18 16.24
C LEU A 252 24.31 32.47 17.71
N ILE A 253 23.43 31.66 18.30
CA ILE A 253 23.00 31.80 19.70
C ILE A 253 24.17 31.52 20.67
N GLY A 254 24.97 30.48 20.42
CA GLY A 254 26.15 30.20 21.22
C GLY A 254 27.19 31.32 21.15
N SER A 255 27.37 31.94 19.98
CA SER A 255 28.30 33.06 19.81
C SER A 255 27.85 34.34 20.53
N SER A 256 26.54 34.62 20.56
CA SER A 256 25.98 35.80 21.22
C SER A 256 26.03 35.67 22.74
N LEU A 257 25.75 34.47 23.29
CA LEU A 257 25.92 34.19 24.71
C LEU A 257 27.39 34.28 25.16
N ARG A 258 28.34 33.84 24.32
CA ARG A 258 29.79 33.94 24.63
C ARG A 258 30.30 35.39 24.66
N ARG A 259 29.71 36.29 23.88
CA ARG A 259 30.04 37.74 23.92
C ARG A 259 29.50 38.43 25.18
N LEU A 260 28.34 37.99 25.69
CA LEU A 260 27.76 38.55 26.90
C LEU A 260 28.58 38.16 28.15
N GLY A 261 29.00 36.91 28.27
CA GLY A 261 29.83 36.45 29.40
C GLY A 261 31.21 37.14 29.50
N ARG A 262 31.80 37.57 28.37
CA ARG A 262 33.07 38.30 28.35
C ARG A 262 32.95 39.77 28.77
N ARG A 263 31.77 40.39 28.65
CA ARG A 263 31.52 41.77 29.10
C ARG A 263 31.30 41.85 30.61
N SER A 264 30.77 40.79 31.22
CA SER A 264 30.54 40.72 32.66
C SER A 264 31.82 40.65 33.50
N GLN A 265 32.91 40.09 32.96
CA GLN A 265 34.21 40.03 33.66
C GLN A 265 35.06 41.32 33.52
N ALA A 266 34.72 42.21 32.60
CA ALA A 266 35.43 43.49 32.44
C ALA A 266 34.93 44.59 33.39
N MET A 267 33.87 44.35 34.18
CA MET A 267 33.32 45.29 35.16
C MET A 267 33.66 44.96 36.63
N GLN A 268 34.64 44.08 36.89
CA GLN A 268 35.15 43.80 38.25
C GLN A 268 36.56 44.36 38.52
N PHE A 269 37.16 45.09 37.57
CA PHE A 269 38.39 45.84 37.77
C PHE A 269 38.20 47.29 37.30
N ALA A 270 37.52 48.09 38.11
CA ALA A 270 37.53 49.55 38.05
C ALA A 270 37.37 50.08 39.48
#